data_AF-A0A7C7Q5P7-F1
#
_entry.id   AF-A0A7C7Q5P7-F1
#
_cell.length_a   1.000
_cell.length_b   1.000
_cell.length_c   1.000
_cell.angle_alpha   90.00
_cell.angle_beta   90.00
_cell.angle_gamma   90.00
#
_symmetry.space_group_name_H-M   'P 1'
#
loop_
_entity.id
_entity.type
_entity.pdbx_description
1 polymer ?
#
loop_
_entity_poly.entity_id
_entity_poly.type
_entity_poly.pdbx_seq_one_letter_code
_entity_poly.pdbx_strand_id
1 'polypeptide(L)'
;MPANDADEPTPRLPNVVALSLPEALSVLERAGIRSVVTRQTEPPEKRLPSSVIRVIAQRCEGERVVLIVAQEAYIQPYQRSEGIQNE
;
A
#
# COMPACT_ATOMS: atom_id res chain seq x y z
N MET A 1 32.18 -24.45 -25.03
CA MET A 1 30.97 -23.59 -25.12
C MET A 1 30.76 -22.99 -23.73
N PRO A 2 30.85 -21.67 -23.52
CA PRO A 2 30.41 -21.10 -22.27
C PRO A 2 28.88 -20.97 -22.31
N ALA A 3 28.20 -21.58 -21.33
CA ALA A 3 26.82 -21.28 -21.02
C ALA A 3 26.79 -19.83 -20.54
N ASN A 4 26.15 -18.98 -21.34
CA ASN A 4 25.94 -17.58 -21.01
C ASN A 4 24.74 -17.54 -20.06
N ASP A 5 24.97 -17.95 -18.80
CA ASP A 5 24.06 -17.73 -17.67
C ASP A 5 24.05 -16.23 -17.37
N ALA A 6 23.46 -15.45 -18.27
CA ALA A 6 22.99 -14.11 -17.98
C ALA A 6 21.75 -14.26 -17.09
N ASP A 7 21.96 -14.70 -15.84
CA ASP A 7 21.08 -14.33 -14.72
C ASP A 7 21.34 -12.85 -14.46
N GLU A 8 20.90 -12.03 -15.42
CA GLU A 8 20.90 -10.58 -15.28
C GLU A 8 19.99 -10.31 -14.08
N PRO A 9 20.49 -9.73 -12.97
CA PRO A 9 19.64 -9.44 -11.83
C PRO A 9 18.70 -8.35 -12.29
N THR A 10 17.52 -8.75 -12.80
CA THR A 10 16.43 -7.84 -13.10
C THR A 10 16.28 -7.00 -11.84
N PRO A 11 16.42 -5.66 -11.92
CA PRO A 11 16.32 -4.82 -10.75
C PRO A 11 14.94 -5.06 -10.14
N ARG A 12 14.90 -5.87 -9.09
CA ARG A 12 13.66 -6.37 -8.52
C ARG A 12 13.05 -5.21 -7.78
N LEU A 13 12.07 -4.58 -8.43
CA LEU A 13 11.30 -3.51 -7.83
C LEU A 13 10.76 -4.02 -6.49
N PRO A 14 10.92 -3.28 -5.37
CA PRO A 14 10.41 -3.73 -4.09
C PRO A 14 8.91 -3.94 -4.17
N ASN A 15 8.42 -5.03 -3.60
CA ASN A 15 6.99 -5.24 -3.44
C ASN A 15 6.52 -4.40 -2.24
N VAL A 16 5.70 -3.39 -2.49
CA VAL A 16 5.14 -2.52 -1.45
C VAL A 16 3.63 -2.71 -1.27
N VAL A 17 3.06 -3.80 -1.81
CA VAL A 17 1.65 -4.16 -1.61
C VAL A 17 1.38 -4.42 -0.12
N ALA A 18 0.19 -4.01 0.35
CA ALA A 18 -0.28 -4.04 1.74
C ALA A 18 0.41 -3.06 2.70
N LEU A 19 1.50 -2.39 2.29
CA LEU A 19 2.11 -1.32 3.07
C LEU A 19 1.24 -0.07 3.06
N SER A 20 1.35 0.72 4.12
CA SER A 20 0.79 2.07 4.13
C SER A 20 1.49 2.91 3.06
N LEU A 21 0.79 3.86 2.46
CA LEU A 21 1.39 4.79 1.49
C LEU A 21 2.73 5.41 1.96
N PRO A 22 2.89 5.92 3.20
CA PRO A 22 4.18 6.45 3.66
C PRO A 22 5.28 5.40 3.74
N GLU A 23 4.96 4.17 4.15
CA GLU A 23 5.93 3.06 4.22
C GLU A 23 6.36 2.63 2.82
N ALA A 24 5.39 2.50 1.90
CA ALA A 24 5.63 2.17 0.50
C ALA A 24 6.56 3.20 -0.18
N LEU A 25 6.32 4.49 0.04
CA LEU A 25 7.18 5.55 -0.48
C LEU A 25 8.59 5.46 0.10
N SER A 26 8.74 5.20 1.40
CA SER A 26 10.05 5.08 2.04
C SER A 26 10.84 3.88 1.49
N VAL A 27 10.18 2.74 1.24
CA VAL A 27 10.82 1.57 0.63
C VAL A 27 11.27 1.85 -0.80
N LEU A 28 10.43 2.51 -1.61
CA LEU A 28 10.77 2.87 -2.99
C LEU A 28 11.90 3.90 -3.06
N GLU A 29 11.90 4.89 -2.16
CA GLU A 29 12.98 5.88 -2.06
C GLU A 29 14.32 5.22 -1.71
N ARG A 30 14.32 4.30 -0.73
CA ARG A 30 15.52 3.52 -0.36
C ARG A 30 16.03 2.63 -1.49
N ALA A 31 15.13 2.20 -2.38
CA ALA A 31 15.47 1.45 -3.59
C ALA A 31 15.93 2.36 -4.75
N GLY A 32 16.01 3.68 -4.56
CA GLY A 32 16.42 4.64 -5.59
C GLY A 32 15.33 5.00 -6.59
N ILE A 33 14.08 4.58 -6.35
CA ILE A 33 12.95 4.81 -7.25
C ILE A 33 12.31 6.15 -6.90
N ARG A 34 12.47 7.14 -7.79
CA ARG A 34 11.91 8.50 -7.61
C ARG A 34 10.64 8.75 -8.42
N SER A 35 10.40 7.95 -9.46
CA SER A 35 9.25 8.09 -10.36
C SER A 35 8.06 7.27 -9.86
N VAL A 36 7.42 7.72 -8.78
CA VAL A 36 6.24 7.05 -8.20
C VAL A 36 4.98 7.87 -8.48
N VAL A 37 3.95 7.22 -9.01
CA VAL A 37 2.62 7.80 -9.26
C VAL A 37 1.61 7.07 -8.40
N THR A 38 0.84 7.79 -7.59
CA THR A 38 -0.24 7.21 -6.80
C THR A 38 -1.58 7.41 -7.51
N ARG A 39 -2.35 6.32 -7.65
CA ARG A 39 -3.74 6.36 -8.10
C ARG A 39 -4.63 5.89 -6.95
N GLN A 40 -5.41 6.81 -6.41
CA GLN A 40 -6.43 6.47 -5.43
C GLN A 40 -7.64 5.88 -6.13
N THR A 41 -8.10 4.71 -5.71
CA THR A 41 -9.43 4.21 -6.09
C THR A 41 -10.47 5.09 -5.41
N GLU A 42 -11.52 5.48 -6.12
CA GLU A 42 -12.59 6.34 -5.56
C GLU A 42 -13.08 5.76 -4.23
N PRO A 43 -13.11 6.58 -3.15
CA PRO A 43 -13.61 6.11 -1.87
C PRO A 43 -15.11 5.79 -2.02
N PRO A 44 -15.64 4.79 -1.30
CA PRO A 44 -17.08 4.73 -1.08
C PRO A 44 -17.52 6.06 -0.45
N GLU A 45 -18.74 6.53 -0.75
CA GLU A 45 -19.31 7.86 -0.43
C GLU A 45 -19.14 8.34 1.04
N LYS A 46 -18.68 7.47 1.95
CA LYS A 46 -18.36 7.76 3.33
C LYS A 46 -16.85 7.81 3.57
N ARG A 47 -16.31 9.02 3.70
CA ARG A 47 -15.00 9.21 4.36
C ARG A 47 -15.15 8.89 5.85
N LEU A 48 -14.57 7.78 6.28
CA LEU A 48 -14.57 7.38 7.68
C LEU A 48 -13.45 8.12 8.44
N PRO A 49 -13.67 8.55 9.70
CA PRO A 49 -12.71 9.37 10.45
C PRO A 49 -11.42 8.64 10.84
N SER A 50 -11.39 7.30 10.76
CA SER A 50 -10.18 6.47 10.91
C SER A 50 -9.99 5.61 9.67
N SER A 51 -9.42 6.21 8.62
CA SER A 51 -9.05 5.51 7.39
C SER A 51 -7.53 5.59 7.17
N VAL A 52 -6.88 4.44 6.97
CA VAL A 52 -5.47 4.33 6.57
C VAL A 52 -5.40 4.10 5.06
N ILE A 53 -4.51 4.81 4.37
CA ILE A 53 -4.28 4.60 2.93
C ILE A 53 -3.26 3.47 2.77
N ARG A 54 -3.69 2.35 2.17
CA ARG A 54 -2.83 1.21 1.84
C ARG A 54 -2.66 1.03 0.35
N VAL A 55 -1.50 0.50 -0.05
CA VAL A 55 -1.26 0.05 -1.42
C VAL A 55 -1.94 -1.30 -1.63
N ILE A 56 -2.88 -1.36 -2.56
CA ILE A 56 -3.60 -2.60 -2.91
C ILE A 56 -3.04 -3.26 -4.17
N ALA A 57 -2.38 -2.48 -5.02
CA ALA A 57 -1.69 -3.00 -6.19
C ALA A 57 -0.55 -2.09 -6.62
N GLN A 58 0.42 -2.68 -7.28
CA GLN A 58 1.61 -2.02 -7.79
C GLN A 58 1.77 -2.43 -9.26
N ARG A 59 2.04 -1.45 -10.13
CA ARG A 59 2.31 -1.67 -11.54
C ARG A 59 3.54 -0.88 -11.95
N CYS A 60 4.32 -1.43 -12.86
CA CYS A 60 5.42 -0.71 -13.51
C CYS A 60 4.97 -0.28 -14.90
N GLU A 61 5.02 1.02 -15.18
CA GLU A 61 4.74 1.59 -16.49
C GLU A 61 6.02 2.30 -16.98
N GLY A 62 6.84 1.56 -17.73
CA GLY A 62 8.16 2.02 -18.16
C GLY A 62 9.06 2.33 -16.96
N GLU A 63 9.51 3.58 -16.85
CA GLU A 63 10.36 4.06 -15.74
C GLU A 63 9.56 4.49 -14.50
N ARG A 64 8.22 4.33 -14.51
CA ARG A 64 7.34 4.79 -13.43
C ARG A 64 6.75 3.62 -12.66
N VAL A 65 6.62 3.81 -11.36
CA VAL A 65 5.91 2.89 -10.46
C VAL A 65 4.55 3.48 -10.13
N VAL A 66 3.50 2.82 -10.61
CA VAL A 66 2.12 3.20 -10.30
C VAL A 66 1.66 2.39 -9.09
N LEU A 67 1.39 3.10 -7.99
CA LEU A 67 0.79 2.54 -6.79
C LEU A 67 -0.72 2.80 -6.81
N ILE A 68 -1.49 1.73 -6.83
CA ILE A 68 -2.93 1.80 -6.65
C ILE A 68 -3.20 1.73 -5.15
N VAL A 69 -3.81 2.76 -4.61
CA VAL A 69 -4.07 2.90 -3.17
C VAL A 69 -5.57 2.95 -2.88
N ALA A 70 -5.96 2.33 -1.78
CA ALA A 70 -7.32 2.35 -1.27
C ALA A 70 -7.34 2.83 0.19
N GLN A 71 -8.46 3.42 0.59
CA GLN A 71 -8.72 3.76 1.97
C GLN A 71 -9.26 2.52 2.70
N GLU A 72 -8.50 2.00 3.65
CA GLU A 72 -8.92 0.97 4.58
C GLU A 72 -9.46 1.64 5.84
N ALA A 73 -10.74 1.45 6.14
CA ALA A 73 -11.34 1.96 7.36
C ALA A 73 -11.69 0.81 8.30
N TYR A 74 -11.17 0.86 9.52
CA TYR A 74 -11.54 -0.08 10.55
C TYR A 74 -12.79 0.43 11.25
N ILE A 75 -13.93 -0.20 10.96
CA ILE A 75 -15.11 -0.06 11.81
C ILE A 75 -14.91 -1.03 12.97
N GLN A 76 -14.55 -0.53 14.14
CA GLN A 76 -14.51 -1.34 15.35
C GLN A 76 -15.98 -1.65 15.72
N PRO A 77 -16.44 -2.91 15.67
CA PRO A 77 -17.82 -3.22 16.02
C PRO A 77 -18.01 -3.03 17.53
N TYR A 78 -18.86 -2.07 17.89
CA TYR A 78 -19.57 -1.93 19.16
C TYR A 78 -18.77 -2.21 20.45
N GLN A 79 -18.32 -1.15 21.15
CA GLN A 79 -18.16 -1.23 22.59
C GLN A 79 -19.55 -1.47 23.19
N ARG A 80 -19.83 -2.71 23.59
CA ARG A 80 -20.97 -3.01 24.45
C ARG A 80 -20.74 -2.22 25.74
N SER A 81 -21.44 -1.11 25.91
CA SER A 81 -21.53 -0.44 27.19
C SER A 81 -22.03 -1.46 28.20
N GLU A 82 -21.16 -1.94 29.08
CA GLU A 82 -21.59 -2.70 30.24
C GLU A 82 -22.46 -1.77 31.07
N GLY A 83 -23.77 -1.98 30.98
CA GLY A 83 -24.71 -1.46 31.96
C GLY A 83 -24.37 -2.11 33.29
N ILE A 84 -23.58 -1.43 34.11
CA ILE A 84 -23.56 -1.69 35.55
C ILE A 84 -24.69 -0.83 36.13
N GLN A 85 -25.92 -1.33 35.98
CA GLN A 85 -26.97 -1.11 36.97
C GLN A 85 -26.82 -2.19 38.02
N ASN A 86 -26.58 -1.80 39.26
CA ASN A 86 -26.81 -2.50 40.54
C ASN A 86 -26.02 -1.67 41.57
N GLU A 87 -26.55 -1.17 42.68
CA GLU A 87 -27.83 -1.26 43.38
C GLU A 87 -27.88 -0.05 44.34
#